data_AF-A0A7L9UMG0-F1
#
_entry.id   AF-A0A7L9UMG0-F1
#
_cell.length_a   1.000
_cell.length_b   1.000
_cell.length_c   1.000
_cell.angle_alpha   90.00
_cell.angle_beta   90.00
_cell.angle_gamma   90.00
#
_symmetry.space_group_name_H-M   'P 1'
#
loop_
_entity.id
_entity.type
_entity.pdbx_description
1 polymer ?
#
loop_
_entity_poly.entity_id
_entity_poly.type
_entity_poly.pdbx_seq_one_letter_code
_entity_poly.pdbx_strand_id
1 'polypeptide(L)'
;MQILVFPHAGWMYVSLGSCKCNVGLNNGFPWINWVSGVKPSKDIYLNVTHSVSGNYSKHCTWRKDGGITLVDDAAAGDVFQIIPRLMPIPDGVTFG
;
A
#
# COMPACT_ATOMS: atom_id res chain seq x y z
N MET A 1 8.88 7.11 0.94
CA MET A 1 8.12 5.88 1.21
C MET A 1 9.00 4.93 2.00
N GLN A 2 8.41 4.22 2.96
CA GLN A 2 9.10 3.26 3.81
C GLN A 2 8.12 2.18 4.30
N ILE A 3 8.56 0.92 4.24
CA ILE A 3 7.94 -0.18 4.98
C ILE A 3 9.00 -0.76 5.91
N LEU A 4 8.72 -0.77 7.20
CA LEU A 4 9.56 -1.40 8.22
C LEU A 4 8.81 -2.57 8.83
N VAL A 5 9.49 -3.70 8.96
CA VAL A 5 8.93 -4.92 9.52
C VAL A 5 9.62 -5.21 10.83
N PHE A 6 8.84 -5.54 11.87
CA PHE A 6 9.32 -5.92 13.19
C PHE A 6 8.82 -7.34 13.53
N PRO A 7 9.41 -8.40 12.93
CA PRO A 7 8.85 -9.76 12.99
C PRO A 7 8.68 -10.28 14.43
N HIS A 8 9.65 -10.02 15.30
CA HIS A 8 9.60 -10.45 16.70
C HIS A 8 8.53 -9.75 17.52
N ALA A 9 8.13 -8.54 17.12
CA ALA A 9 7.06 -7.79 17.76
C ALA A 9 5.69 -8.10 17.14
N GLY A 10 5.64 -8.71 15.95
CA GLY A 10 4.39 -8.94 15.22
C GLY A 10 3.80 -7.68 14.56
N TRP A 11 4.61 -6.64 14.35
CA TRP A 11 4.15 -5.35 13.81
C TRP A 11 4.92 -4.93 12.56
N MET A 12 4.28 -4.08 11.76
CA MET A 12 4.92 -3.40 10.63
C MET A 12 4.46 -1.94 10.56
N TYR A 13 5.39 -1.06 10.20
CA TYR A 13 5.12 0.34 9.91
C TYR A 13 5.07 0.57 8.40
N VAL A 14 4.03 1.26 7.94
CA VAL A 14 3.74 1.49 6.52
C VAL A 14 3.60 2.98 6.26
N SER A 15 4.39 3.50 5.33
CA SER A 15 4.34 4.88 4.85
C SER A 15 4.58 4.92 3.34
N LEU A 16 3.51 4.94 2.53
CA LEU A 16 3.62 4.86 1.07
C LEU A 16 3.83 6.21 0.37
N GLY A 17 3.61 7.31 1.09
CA GLY A 17 3.73 8.68 0.58
C GLY A 17 2.49 9.14 -0.17
N SER A 18 1.98 10.31 0.17
CA SER A 18 0.83 10.92 -0.50
C SER A 18 1.19 11.39 -1.91
N CYS A 19 0.26 11.30 -2.85
CA CYS A 19 0.45 11.78 -4.21
C CYS A 19 -0.87 12.21 -4.87
N LYS A 20 -0.75 12.95 -5.98
CA LYS A 20 -1.88 13.30 -6.84
C LYS A 20 -1.89 12.38 -8.06
N CYS A 21 -3.04 11.80 -8.35
CA CYS A 21 -3.30 11.06 -9.57
C CYS A 21 -3.48 12.03 -10.74
N ASN A 22 -2.67 11.93 -11.78
CA ASN A 22 -2.75 12.80 -12.95
C ASN A 22 -3.49 12.17 -14.13
N VAL A 23 -3.80 10.87 -14.05
CA VAL A 23 -4.44 10.08 -15.12
C VAL A 23 -5.54 9.22 -14.52
N GLY A 24 -6.47 8.72 -15.34
CA GLY A 24 -7.40 7.68 -14.88
C GLY A 24 -6.66 6.36 -14.67
N LEU A 25 -6.90 5.70 -13.54
CA LEU A 25 -6.37 4.37 -13.21
C LEU A 25 -7.53 3.39 -13.07
N ASN A 26 -7.31 2.17 -13.54
CA ASN A 26 -8.22 1.05 -13.34
C ASN A 26 -7.75 0.20 -12.14
N ASN A 27 -8.67 -0.58 -11.58
CA ASN A 27 -8.40 -1.60 -10.58
C ASN A 27 -7.21 -2.49 -10.98
N GLY A 28 -6.31 -2.72 -10.02
CA GLY A 28 -5.13 -3.56 -10.19
C GLY A 28 -3.92 -2.79 -10.70
N PHE A 29 -4.00 -1.46 -10.79
CA PHE A 29 -2.89 -0.64 -11.26
C PHE A 29 -1.62 -0.86 -10.41
N PRO A 30 -0.48 -1.26 -11.01
CA PRO A 30 0.79 -1.33 -10.32
C PRO A 30 1.26 0.08 -9.98
N TRP A 31 1.22 0.44 -8.70
CA TRP A 31 1.47 1.80 -8.27
C TRP A 31 2.92 2.02 -7.85
N ILE A 32 3.48 1.11 -7.05
CA ILE A 32 4.86 1.21 -6.57
C ILE A 32 5.60 -0.09 -6.87
N ASN A 33 6.75 0.03 -7.52
CA ASN A 33 7.70 -1.07 -7.67
C ASN A 33 8.71 -1.03 -6.53
N TRP A 34 8.52 -1.86 -5.51
CA TRP A 34 9.45 -2.02 -4.38
C TRP A 34 10.38 -3.20 -4.63
N VAL A 35 11.29 -3.04 -5.59
CA VAL A 35 12.07 -4.17 -6.14
C VAL A 35 13.20 -4.62 -5.19
N SER A 36 13.81 -3.69 -4.47
CA SER A 36 15.03 -3.91 -3.69
C SER A 36 14.82 -4.02 -2.18
N GLY A 37 13.59 -3.86 -1.69
CA GLY A 37 13.32 -4.00 -0.27
C GLY A 37 12.76 -5.37 0.08
N VAL A 38 12.46 -5.53 1.38
CA VAL A 38 11.86 -6.74 1.95
C VAL A 38 10.58 -7.15 1.19
N LYS A 39 10.32 -8.44 1.08
CA LYS A 39 9.15 -8.99 0.39
C LYS A 39 8.35 -9.89 1.33
N PRO A 40 7.02 -9.75 1.36
CA PRO A 40 6.19 -10.63 2.16
C PRO A 40 6.03 -11.99 1.46
N SER A 41 5.90 -13.06 2.22
CA SER A 41 5.68 -14.42 1.66
C SER A 41 4.28 -14.62 1.09
N LYS A 42 3.35 -13.72 1.40
CA LYS A 42 1.96 -13.66 0.90
C LYS A 42 1.57 -12.21 0.67
N ASP A 43 0.53 -11.99 -0.12
CA ASP A 43 0.01 -10.64 -0.32
C ASP A 43 -0.54 -10.07 1.00
N ILE A 44 -0.16 -8.84 1.32
CA ILE A 44 -0.63 -8.12 2.50
C ILE A 44 -1.56 -7.00 2.07
N TYR A 45 -2.77 -6.98 2.61
CA TYR A 45 -3.70 -5.89 2.38
C TYR A 45 -3.31 -4.67 3.22
N LEU A 46 -2.92 -3.60 2.54
CA LEU A 46 -2.41 -2.39 3.15
C LEU A 46 -3.44 -1.27 3.24
N ASN A 47 -4.75 -1.52 3.05
CA ASN A 47 -5.87 -0.59 3.37
C ASN A 47 -5.47 0.91 3.37
N VAL A 48 -5.47 1.63 2.25
CA VAL A 48 -4.94 3.02 2.23
C VAL A 48 -6.05 4.09 2.33
N THR A 49 -5.63 5.27 2.77
CA THR A 49 -6.48 6.35 3.28
C THR A 49 -6.86 7.36 2.20
N HIS A 50 -8.15 7.70 2.24
CA HIS A 50 -8.91 8.83 1.66
C HIS A 50 -8.42 9.43 0.32
N SER A 51 -9.25 9.31 -0.71
CA SER A 51 -9.25 10.26 -1.82
C SER A 51 -9.82 11.61 -1.35
N VAL A 52 -9.19 12.73 -1.69
CA VAL A 52 -9.68 14.07 -1.31
C VAL A 52 -10.77 14.58 -2.28
N SER A 53 -10.89 13.98 -3.48
CA SER A 53 -11.90 14.35 -4.48
C SER A 53 -13.30 13.79 -4.21
N GLY A 54 -13.43 12.92 -3.19
CA GLY A 54 -14.68 12.35 -2.68
C GLY A 54 -14.34 11.44 -1.50
N ASN A 55 -15.17 11.42 -0.45
CA ASN A 55 -14.92 10.73 0.83
C ASN A 55 -14.89 9.18 0.69
N TYR A 56 -14.00 8.64 -0.11
CA TYR A 56 -13.84 7.23 -0.39
C TYR A 56 -12.44 6.80 0.03
N SER A 57 -12.36 5.68 0.76
CA SER A 57 -11.08 5.02 1.03
C SER A 57 -10.61 4.28 -0.23
N LYS A 58 -9.29 4.22 -0.43
CA LYS A 58 -8.66 3.58 -1.58
C LYS A 58 -7.68 2.55 -1.07
N HIS A 59 -7.78 1.33 -1.56
CA HIS A 59 -7.08 0.21 -1.00
C HIS A 59 -5.87 -0.16 -1.86
N CYS A 60 -4.83 -0.66 -1.22
CA CYS A 60 -3.70 -1.22 -1.92
C CYS A 60 -3.24 -2.53 -1.28
N THR A 61 -2.59 -3.34 -2.10
CA THR A 61 -2.07 -4.64 -1.71
C THR A 61 -0.57 -4.64 -1.94
N TRP A 62 0.18 -4.99 -0.91
CA TRP A 62 1.59 -5.31 -1.04
C TRP A 62 1.73 -6.76 -1.48
N ARG A 63 2.16 -6.92 -2.71
CA ARG A 63 2.26 -8.21 -3.42
C ARG A 63 3.49 -8.97 -2.95
N LYS A 64 3.43 -10.30 -3.05
CA LYS A 64 4.56 -11.20 -2.75
C LYS A 64 5.86 -10.90 -3.53
N ASP A 65 5.75 -10.25 -4.68
CA ASP A 65 6.90 -9.85 -5.50
C ASP A 65 7.57 -8.55 -5.00
N GLY A 66 6.98 -7.91 -3.99
CA GLY A 66 7.38 -6.64 -3.42
C GLY A 66 6.55 -5.46 -3.92
N GLY A 67 5.94 -5.55 -5.11
CA GLY A 67 5.17 -4.45 -5.69
C GLY A 67 3.92 -4.08 -4.87
N ILE A 68 3.45 -2.85 -5.01
CA ILE A 68 2.18 -2.41 -4.40
C ILE A 68 1.21 -2.06 -5.52
N THR A 69 0.05 -2.70 -5.50
CA THR A 69 -1.03 -2.49 -6.47
C THR A 69 -2.18 -1.73 -5.82
N LEU A 70 -2.73 -0.75 -6.52
CA LEU A 70 -4.00 -0.12 -6.16
C LEU A 70 -5.15 -1.08 -6.52
N VAL A 71 -6.06 -1.32 -5.59
CA VAL A 71 -7.19 -2.27 -5.75
C VAL A 71 -8.48 -1.57 -6.22
N ASP A 72 -8.46 -0.24 -6.30
CA ASP A 72 -9.60 0.57 -6.71
C ASP A 72 -9.25 1.40 -7.96
N ASP A 73 -10.29 1.81 -8.68
CA ASP A 73 -10.15 2.81 -9.74
C ASP A 73 -9.80 4.18 -9.15
N ALA A 74 -9.15 5.03 -9.93
CA ALA A 74 -8.91 6.43 -9.57
C ALA A 74 -9.11 7.35 -10.76
N ALA A 75 -9.65 8.54 -10.50
CA ALA A 75 -9.80 9.57 -11.52
C ALA A 75 -8.56 10.47 -11.58
N ALA A 76 -8.35 11.07 -12.75
CA ALA A 76 -7.41 12.16 -12.87
C ALA A 76 -7.86 13.32 -11.98
N GLY A 77 -6.96 13.82 -11.13
CA GLY A 77 -7.26 14.84 -10.13
C GLY A 77 -7.44 14.32 -8.71
N ASP A 78 -7.63 13.01 -8.52
CA ASP A 78 -7.71 12.41 -7.19
C ASP A 78 -6.41 12.67 -6.41
N VAL A 79 -6.54 13.00 -5.13
CA VAL A 79 -5.39 13.13 -4.23
C VAL A 79 -5.47 12.00 -3.22
N PHE A 80 -4.46 11.15 -3.21
CA PHE A 80 -4.32 10.08 -2.23
C PHE A 80 -3.59 10.62 -1.01
N GLN A 81 -4.31 10.83 0.09
CA GLN A 81 -3.71 11.24 1.35
C GLN A 81 -3.37 10.02 2.19
N ILE A 82 -2.11 9.62 2.18
CA ILE A 82 -1.67 8.41 2.87
C ILE A 82 -1.17 8.76 4.27
N ILE A 83 -1.92 8.30 5.26
CA ILE A 83 -1.55 8.40 6.67
C ILE A 83 -0.62 7.24 7.01
N PRO A 84 0.62 7.50 7.46
CA PRO A 84 1.50 6.45 7.94
C PRO A 84 0.88 5.73 9.14
N ARG A 85 1.09 4.42 9.25
CA ARG A 85 0.53 3.66 10.37
C ARG A 85 1.38 2.47 10.77
N LEU A 86 1.21 2.08 12.03
CA LEU A 86 1.61 0.79 12.56
C LEU A 86 0.43 -0.18 12.42
N MET A 87 0.67 -1.38 11.90
CA MET A 87 -0.35 -2.42 11.76
C MET A 87 0.24 -3.81 12.06
N PRO A 88 -0.57 -4.77 12.54
CA PRO A 88 -0.07 -6.10 12.83
C PRO A 88 0.39 -6.80 11.55
N ILE A 89 1.41 -7.64 11.67
CA ILE A 89 1.78 -8.58 10.62
C ILE A 89 0.66 -9.62 10.52
N PRO A 90 0.05 -9.86 9.34
CA PRO A 90 -0.98 -10.87 9.22
C PRO A 90 -0.47 -12.27 9.56
N ASP A 91 -1.36 -13.11 10.08
CA ASP A 91 -1.01 -14.45 10.53
C ASP A 91 -0.33 -15.30 9.45
N GLY A 92 0.78 -15.93 9.84
CA GLY A 92 1.56 -16.78 8.96
C GLY A 92 2.18 -16.06 7.76
N VAL A 93 2.37 -14.74 7.85
CA VAL A 93 3.20 -13.97 6.92
C VAL A 93 4.62 -13.88 7.45
N THR A 94 5.56 -14.15 6.57
CA THR A 94 7.01 -14.04 6.80
C THR A 94 7.61 -13.11 5.77
N PHE A 95 8.87 -12.71 5.96
CA PHE A 95 9.52 -11.70 5.15
C PHE A 95 10.92 -12.13 4.74
N GLY A 96 11.29 -11.88 3.48
CA GLY A 96 12.61 -12.21 2.91
C GLY A 96 13.12 -11.15 1.94
#